data_AF-A0A1A8E6S3-F1
#
_entry.id   AF-A0A1A8E6S3-F1
#
_cell.length_a   1.000
_cell.length_b   1.000
_cell.length_c   1.000
_cell.angle_alpha   90.00
_cell.angle_beta   90.00
_cell.angle_gamma   90.00
#
_symmetry.space_group_name_H-M   'P 1'
#
loop_
_entity.id
_entity.type
_entity.pdbx_description
1 polymer ?
#
loop_
_entity_poly.entity_id
_entity_poly.type
_entity_poly.pdbx_seq_one_letter_code
_entity_poly.pdbx_strand_id
1 'polypeptide(L)' 'MFAELLCGTVALVLYVNTLGADFCYDDSRAIKTNQDLLPETPWTNIFYDDFWGTLLTHS' A
#
# COMPACT_ATOMS: atom_id res chain seq x y z
N MET A 1 -25.73 -16.23 14.35
CA MET A 1 -25.08 -15.29 15.29
C MET A 1 -23.81 -15.83 15.94
N PHE A 2 -23.76 -17.08 16.45
CA PHE A 2 -22.55 -17.63 17.08
C PHE A 2 -21.37 -17.82 16.11
N ALA A 3 -21.63 -18.35 14.90
CA ALA A 3 -20.59 -18.60 13.91
C ALA A 3 -19.95 -17.30 13.41
N GLU A 4 -20.74 -16.25 13.27
CA GLU A 4 -20.34 -14.92 12.83
C GLU A 4 -19.46 -14.24 13.89
N LEU A 5 -19.85 -14.34 15.17
CA LEU A 5 -19.04 -13.87 16.30
C LEU A 5 -17.71 -14.62 16.41
N LEU A 6 -17.74 -15.95 16.24
CA LEU A 6 -16.53 -16.77 16.22
C LEU A 6 -15.61 -16.39 15.06
N CYS A 7 -16.15 -16.27 13.85
CA CYS A 7 -15.40 -15.89 12.64
C CYS A 7 -14.76 -14.51 12.82
N GLY A 8 -15.53 -13.51 13.28
CA GLY A 8 -15.02 -12.16 13.53
C GLY A 8 -13.94 -12.12 14.60
N THR A 9 -14.09 -12.91 15.66
CA THR A 9 -13.08 -13.01 16.74
C THR A 9 -11.79 -13.60 16.21
N VAL A 10 -11.85 -14.69 15.44
CA VAL A 10 -10.67 -15.31 14.84
C VAL A 10 -10.00 -14.36 13.86
N ALA A 11 -10.76 -13.68 13.00
CA ALA A 11 -10.23 -12.69 12.07
C ALA A 11 -9.50 -11.55 12.80
N LEU A 12 -10.07 -11.03 13.90
CA LEU A 12 -9.47 -9.98 14.70
C LEU A 12 -8.17 -10.45 15.37
N VAL A 13 -8.14 -11.65 15.95
CA VAL A 13 -6.92 -12.21 16.56
C VAL A 13 -5.81 -12.39 15.52
N LEU A 14 -6.13 -12.86 14.32
CA LEU A 14 -5.16 -12.97 13.23
C LEU A 14 -4.66 -11.59 12.79
N TYR A 15 -5.55 -10.61 12.66
CA TYR A 15 -5.18 -9.24 12.29
C TYR A 15 -4.28 -8.56 13.32
N VAL A 16 -4.45 -8.83 14.62
CA VAL A 16 -3.55 -8.29 15.67
C VAL A 16 -2.09 -8.72 15.44
N ASN A 17 -1.85 -9.92 14.90
CA ASN A 17 -0.50 -10.38 14.59
C ASN A 17 0.16 -9.61 13.43
N THR A 18 -0.62 -8.86 12.64
CA THR A 18 -0.09 -8.06 11.52
C THR A 18 0.10 -6.59 11.87
N LEU A 19 -0.27 -6.13 13.07
CA LEU A 19 -0.15 -4.70 13.44
C LEU A 19 1.29 -4.20 13.48
N GLY A 20 2.25 -5.08 13.77
CA GLY A 20 3.68 -4.77 13.72
C GLY A 20 4.35 -5.12 12.39
N ALA A 21 3.58 -5.57 11.39
CA ALA A 21 4.13 -5.83 10.07
C ALA A 21 4.49 -4.51 9.37
N ASP A 22 5.51 -4.57 8.52
CA ASP A 22 5.85 -3.48 7.61
C ASP A 22 4.86 -3.39 6.44
N PHE A 23 5.06 -2.40 5.58
CA PHE A 23 4.31 -2.26 4.33
C PHE A 23 4.29 -3.57 3.51
N CYS A 24 3.11 -3.89 2.97
CA CYS A 24 2.98 -4.94 1.97
C CYS A 24 3.82 -4.57 0.74
N TYR A 25 4.10 -5.55 -0.13
CA TYR A 25 4.96 -5.33 -1.31
C TYR A 25 4.51 -4.14 -2.16
N ASP A 26 3.20 -4.09 -2.47
CA ASP A 26 2.60 -3.00 -3.24
C ASP A 26 2.72 -1.66 -2.50
N ASP A 27 2.34 -1.62 -1.22
CA ASP A 27 2.44 -0.40 -0.42
C ASP A 27 3.89 0.12 -0.33
N SER A 28 4.86 -0.79 -0.20
CA SER A 28 6.28 -0.43 -0.16
C SER A 28 6.71 0.20 -1.49
N ARG A 29 6.25 -0.36 -2.62
CA ARG A 29 6.59 0.18 -3.93
C ARG A 29 5.96 1.57 -4.15
N ALA A 30 4.69 1.71 -3.79
CA ALA A 30 3.92 2.94 -3.97
C ALA A 30 4.33 4.06 -2.99
N ILE A 31 4.77 3.75 -1.78
CA ILE A 31 5.04 4.76 -0.73
C ILE A 31 6.54 4.94 -0.47
N LYS A 32 7.28 3.85 -0.26
CA LYS A 32 8.72 3.95 0.12
C LYS A 32 9.61 4.25 -1.08
N THR A 33 9.26 3.78 -2.28
CA THR A 33 10.16 3.86 -3.44
C THR A 33 9.64 4.70 -4.61
N ASN A 34 8.39 5.14 -4.56
CA ASN A 34 7.82 5.96 -5.62
C ASN A 34 8.54 7.32 -5.66
N GLN A 35 9.19 7.58 -6.80
CA GLN A 35 9.99 8.79 -7.02
C GLN A 35 9.13 10.05 -6.99
N ASP A 36 7.84 9.95 -7.31
CA ASP A 36 6.90 11.07 -7.30
C ASP A 36 6.67 11.65 -5.89
N LEU A 37 6.93 10.86 -4.86
CA LEU A 37 6.75 11.26 -3.47
C LEU A 37 7.99 11.97 -2.89
N LEU A 38 9.08 12.04 -3.65
CA LEU A 38 10.31 12.70 -3.23
C LEU A 38 10.18 14.23 -3.35
N PRO A 39 10.63 15.02 -2.34
CA PRO A 39 10.54 16.48 -2.38
C PRO A 39 11.27 17.14 -3.55
N GLU A 40 12.34 16.50 -4.04
CA GLU A 40 13.13 16.95 -5.19
C GLU A 40 12.46 16.70 -6.54
N THR A 41 11.47 15.80 -6.60
CA THR A 41 10.73 15.49 -7.82
C THR A 41 9.62 16.52 -8.03
N PRO A 42 9.44 17.06 -9.25
CA PRO A 42 8.29 17.91 -9.54
C PRO A 42 6.99 17.17 -9.27
N TRP A 43 6.18 17.67 -8.34
CA TRP A 43 4.91 17.06 -7.95
C TRP A 43 3.93 16.85 -9.12
N THR A 44 4.13 17.56 -10.24
CA THR A 44 3.34 17.40 -11.47
C THR A 44 3.54 16.04 -12.15
N ASN A 45 4.61 15.30 -11.83
CA ASN A 45 4.87 13.97 -12.40
C ASN A 45 3.76 12.96 -12.10
N ILE A 46 3.03 13.13 -10.99
CA ILE A 46 1.87 12.29 -10.62
C ILE A 46 0.76 12.25 -11.69
N PHE A 47 0.74 13.20 -12.64
CA PHE A 47 -0.22 13.23 -13.73
C PHE A 47 0.26 12.51 -15.00
N TYR A 48 1.54 12.15 -15.06
CA TYR A 48 2.19 11.51 -16.20
C TYR A 48 2.64 10.08 -15.91
N ASP A 49 2.85 9.77 -14.63
CA ASP A 49 3.32 8.48 -14.15
C ASP A 49 2.14 7.63 -13.64
N ASP A 50 2.32 6.31 -13.64
CA ASP A 50 1.37 5.34 -13.11
C ASP A 50 1.40 5.30 -11.57
N PHE A 51 0.58 4.44 -10.98
CA PHE A 51 0.49 4.29 -9.52
C PHE A 51 1.85 3.97 -8.84
N TRP A 52 2.81 3.42 -9.59
CA TRP A 52 4.13 3.03 -9.10
C TRP A 52 5.23 4.06 -9.38
N GLY A 53 4.89 5.22 -9.97
CA GLY A 53 5.87 6.23 -10.39
C GLY A 53 6.61 5.86 -11.68
N THR A 54 5.96 5.09 -12.57
CA THR A 54 6.50 4.75 -13.89
C THR A 54 5.77 5.53 -14.97
N LEU A 55 6.51 6.24 -15.84
CA LEU A 55 5.94 6.96 -16.98
C LEU A 55 4.96 6.09 -17.77
N LEU A 56 3.73 6.59 -17.99
CA LEU A 56 2.70 5.86 -18.74
C LEU A 56 3.12 5.53 -20.19
N THR A 57 4.09 6.27 -20.73
CA THR A 57 4.67 6.03 -22.06
C THR A 57 5.66 4.88 -22.10
N HIS A 58 6.14 4.40 -20.95
CA HIS A 58 7.04 3.25 -20.81
C HIS A 58 6.27 1.93 -20.57
N SER A 59 5.21 1.70 -21.36
CA SER A 59 4.44 0.44 -21.36
C SER A 59 5.08 -0.63 -22.22
#